data_AF-A0A5S4FDZ9-F1
#
_entry.id   AF-A0A5S4FDZ9-F1
#
_cell.length_a   1.000
_cell.length_b   1.000
_cell.length_c   1.000
_cell.angle_alpha   90.00
_cell.angle_beta   90.00
_cell.angle_gamma   90.00
#
_symmetry.space_group_name_H-M   'P 1'
#
loop_
_entity.id
_entity.type
_entity.pdbx_description
1 polymer ?
#
loop_
_entity_poly.entity_id
_entity_poly.type
_entity_poly.pdbx_seq_one_letter_code
_entity_poly.pdbx_strand_id
1 'polypeptide(L)'
;MKALPAVSRRLRAGVAATVLGLAIITGIQPAQASAPLSTFAPLSTSVAAPLCVTQNGIRYCEMPDIVGKRLADARATLGTYGFGFGVQHFVIDHICNNIGEVARQKPASTVGSNPRVLYPAGTSVEIWIWQLPPHPCP
;
A
#
# COMPACT_ATOMS: atom_id res chain seq x y z
N MET A 1 -5.24 -46.41 2.72
CA MET A 1 -6.51 -45.64 2.75
C MET A 1 -6.52 -44.84 4.05
N LYS A 2 -6.22 -43.54 3.99
CA LYS A 2 -6.00 -42.70 5.19
C LYS A 2 -7.13 -41.66 5.25
N ALA A 3 -7.97 -41.76 6.27
CA ALA A 3 -9.16 -40.94 6.47
C ALA A 3 -8.80 -39.48 6.77
N LEU A 4 -9.51 -38.54 6.13
CA LEU A 4 -9.43 -37.11 6.40
C LEU A 4 -10.48 -36.73 7.46
N PRO A 5 -10.14 -35.99 8.51
CA PRO A 5 -11.12 -35.47 9.46
C PRO A 5 -11.80 -34.20 8.93
N ALA A 6 -13.13 -34.20 9.03
CA ALA A 6 -14.02 -33.07 8.80
C ALA A 6 -14.27 -32.32 10.12
N VAL A 7 -13.97 -31.02 10.20
CA VAL A 7 -14.33 -30.13 11.34
C VAL A 7 -14.38 -28.69 10.82
N SER A 8 -15.56 -28.15 10.50
CA SER A 8 -16.48 -27.36 11.35
C SER A 8 -16.45 -25.87 11.00
N ARG A 9 -17.43 -25.45 10.19
CA ARG A 9 -17.81 -24.04 9.99
C ARG A 9 -18.35 -23.49 11.30
N ARG A 10 -17.75 -22.42 11.81
CA ARG A 10 -18.40 -21.56 12.83
C ARG A 10 -18.95 -20.32 12.14
N LEU A 11 -20.27 -20.31 11.96
CA LEU A 11 -21.06 -19.09 11.79
C LEU A 11 -20.80 -18.19 12.99
N ARG A 12 -20.46 -16.91 12.77
CA ARG A 12 -20.66 -15.86 13.76
C ARG A 12 -21.72 -14.91 13.24
N ALA A 13 -22.85 -14.95 13.93
CA ALA A 13 -23.92 -13.97 13.89
C ALA A 13 -23.61 -12.83 14.87
N GLY A 14 -24.21 -11.66 14.63
CA GLY A 14 -24.20 -10.48 15.51
C GLY A 14 -23.12 -9.47 15.08
N VAL A 15 -23.37 -8.16 15.04
CA VAL A 15 -24.35 -7.35 15.75
C VAL A 15 -24.65 -6.11 14.91
N ALA A 16 -25.93 -5.80 14.71
CA ALA A 16 -26.39 -4.52 14.22
C ALA A 16 -26.37 -3.50 15.38
N ALA A 17 -25.64 -2.40 15.22
CA ALA A 17 -25.68 -1.27 16.13
C ALA A 17 -26.12 -0.03 15.36
N THR A 18 -27.41 0.27 15.47
CA THR A 18 -28.02 1.52 15.04
C THR A 18 -27.70 2.57 16.09
N VAL A 19 -27.01 3.66 15.74
CA VAL A 19 -26.90 4.84 16.60
C VAL A 19 -27.48 6.03 15.84
N LEU A 20 -28.72 6.37 16.20
CA LEU A 20 -29.32 7.67 15.96
C LEU A 20 -28.62 8.70 16.86
N GLY A 21 -28.18 9.82 16.28
CA GLY A 21 -27.59 10.92 17.03
C GLY A 21 -27.63 12.20 16.21
N LEU A 22 -28.80 12.81 16.13
CA LEU A 22 -29.04 14.13 15.54
C LEU A 22 -28.52 15.21 16.51
N ALA A 23 -27.59 16.05 16.07
CA ALA A 23 -27.24 17.29 16.77
C ALA A 23 -27.12 18.43 15.75
N ILE A 24 -28.16 19.26 15.74
CA ILE A 24 -28.25 20.52 14.99
C ILE A 24 -27.44 21.55 15.78
N ILE A 25 -26.38 22.10 15.20
CA ILE A 25 -25.69 23.28 15.75
C ILE A 25 -25.75 24.38 14.69
N THR A 26 -26.74 25.26 14.83
CA THR A 26 -26.80 26.57 14.19
C THR A 26 -25.89 27.55 14.95
N GLY A 27 -24.86 28.08 14.28
CA GLY A 27 -23.88 28.99 14.89
C GLY A 27 -23.16 29.90 13.88
N ILE A 28 -23.86 30.96 13.48
CA ILE A 28 -23.47 32.35 13.16
C ILE A 28 -21.95 32.68 12.95
N GLN A 29 -21.68 33.18 11.74
CA GLN A 29 -20.54 33.91 11.10
C GLN A 29 -20.01 35.13 11.95
N PRO A 30 -18.73 35.61 11.90
CA PRO A 30 -18.22 36.35 10.72
C PRO A 30 -16.68 36.47 10.50
N ALA A 31 -16.36 37.21 9.42
CA ALA A 31 -15.15 37.98 9.12
C ALA A 31 -14.11 37.33 8.18
N GLN A 32 -14.30 37.66 6.90
CA GLN A 32 -13.34 37.54 5.82
C GLN A 32 -12.11 38.44 6.09
N ALA A 33 -10.95 37.82 6.25
CA ALA A 33 -9.66 38.48 6.09
C ALA A 33 -9.08 38.05 4.73
N SER A 34 -9.21 38.94 3.75
CA SER A 34 -8.66 38.78 2.41
C SER A 34 -7.14 38.96 2.45
N ALA A 35 -6.40 37.84 2.44
CA ALA A 35 -4.98 37.84 2.08
C ALA A 35 -4.83 37.29 0.65
N PRO A 36 -4.12 37.98 -0.28
CA PRO A 36 -3.83 37.44 -1.60
C PRO A 36 -2.70 36.41 -1.48
N LEU A 37 -3.05 35.16 -1.20
CA LEU A 37 -2.09 34.06 -1.21
C LEU A 37 -2.05 33.46 -2.62
N SER A 38 -0.92 33.71 -3.29
CA SER A 38 -0.51 33.11 -4.55
C SER A 38 -0.97 31.67 -4.66
N THR A 39 -1.94 31.44 -5.53
CA THR A 39 -2.40 30.10 -5.92
C THR A 39 -1.30 29.46 -6.76
N PHE A 40 -0.30 28.90 -6.09
CA PHE A 40 0.54 27.89 -6.71
C PHE A 40 -0.32 26.65 -6.85
N ALA A 41 -0.88 26.42 -8.04
CA ALA A 41 -1.48 25.14 -8.38
C ALA A 41 -0.43 24.06 -8.05
N PRO A 42 -0.73 23.07 -7.20
CA PRO A 42 0.22 22.00 -6.97
C PRO A 42 0.44 21.33 -8.32
N LEU A 43 1.70 21.32 -8.77
CA LEU A 43 2.12 20.47 -9.87
C LEU A 43 1.71 19.05 -9.47
N SER A 44 0.60 18.60 -10.03
CA SER A 44 0.12 17.24 -9.85
C SER A 44 1.12 16.36 -10.57
N THR A 45 2.18 15.98 -9.87
CA THR A 45 3.04 14.88 -10.25
C THR A 45 2.17 13.64 -10.22
N SER A 46 1.49 13.41 -11.33
CA SER A 46 0.79 12.18 -11.64
C SER A 46 1.84 11.08 -11.63
N VAL A 47 2.04 10.46 -10.47
CA VAL A 47 2.80 9.22 -10.34
C VAL A 47 2.12 8.25 -11.30
N ALA A 48 2.79 7.94 -12.40
CA ALA A 48 2.21 7.13 -13.45
C ALA A 48 1.71 5.82 -12.83
N ALA A 49 0.42 5.54 -12.96
CA ALA A 49 -0.12 4.27 -12.51
C ALA A 49 0.56 3.14 -13.32
N PRO A 50 0.87 1.98 -12.70
CA PRO A 50 1.37 0.81 -13.39
C PRO A 50 0.41 0.38 -14.50
N LEU A 51 0.97 0.14 -15.69
CA LEU A 51 0.20 -0.39 -16.82
C LEU A 51 -0.09 -1.88 -16.64
N CYS A 52 -1.33 -2.30 -16.95
CA CYS A 52 -1.71 -3.71 -16.98
C CYS A 52 -2.34 -4.08 -18.33
N VAL A 53 -2.02 -5.25 -18.84
CA VAL A 53 -2.57 -5.83 -20.08
C VAL A 53 -2.95 -7.28 -19.84
N THR A 54 -3.99 -7.77 -20.52
CA THR A 54 -4.39 -9.18 -20.46
C THR A 54 -4.07 -9.85 -21.79
N GLN A 55 -3.25 -10.90 -21.77
CA GLN A 55 -2.87 -11.68 -22.95
C GLN A 55 -3.15 -13.16 -22.68
N ASN A 56 -3.92 -13.81 -23.56
CA ASN A 56 -4.30 -15.23 -23.44
C ASN A 56 -4.93 -15.59 -22.07
N GLY A 57 -5.74 -14.68 -21.51
CA GLY A 57 -6.37 -14.86 -20.20
C GLY A 57 -5.45 -14.67 -18.99
N ILE A 58 -4.16 -14.38 -19.21
CA ILE A 58 -3.20 -14.05 -18.15
C ILE A 58 -3.08 -12.53 -18.07
N ARG A 59 -3.25 -11.98 -16.87
CA ARG A 59 -3.05 -10.55 -16.60
C ARG A 59 -1.57 -10.29 -16.33
N TYR A 60 -0.97 -9.37 -17.07
CA TYR A 60 0.39 -8.88 -16.89
C TYR A 60 0.33 -7.42 -16.45
N CYS A 61 1.13 -7.05 -15.46
CA CYS A 61 1.20 -5.68 -14.94
C CYS A 61 2.65 -5.22 -14.79
N GLU A 62 2.88 -3.92 -14.88
CA GLU A 62 4.13 -3.31 -14.42
C GLU A 62 4.26 -3.47 -12.91
N MET A 63 5.49 -3.67 -12.46
CA MET A 63 5.78 -3.77 -11.03
C MET A 63 5.69 -2.36 -10.43
N PRO A 64 4.75 -2.09 -9.49
CA PRO A 64 4.64 -0.79 -8.85
C PRO A 64 5.88 -0.47 -8.02
N ASP A 65 6.14 0.82 -7.84
CA ASP A 65 7.08 1.28 -6.83
C ASP A 65 6.43 1.29 -5.45
N ILE A 66 6.99 0.47 -4.55
CA ILE A 66 6.59 0.39 -3.15
C ILE A 66 7.74 0.77 -2.21
N VAL A 67 8.90 1.17 -2.73
CA VAL A 67 10.03 1.61 -1.91
C VAL A 67 9.64 2.89 -1.16
N GLY A 68 10.01 2.99 0.12
CA GLY A 68 9.63 4.08 1.01
C GLY A 68 8.18 4.04 1.51
N LYS A 69 7.36 3.08 1.05
CA LYS A 69 6.01 2.90 1.61
C LYS A 69 6.04 2.11 2.90
N ARG A 70 5.07 2.35 3.78
CA ARG A 70 4.80 1.51 4.95
C ARG A 70 4.40 0.11 4.51
N LEU A 71 4.73 -0.90 5.32
CA LEU A 71 4.46 -2.31 5.00
C LEU A 71 2.99 -2.59 4.62
N ALA A 72 2.04 -1.98 5.34
CA ALA A 72 0.61 -2.12 5.06
C ALA A 72 0.23 -1.55 3.69
N ASP A 73 0.71 -0.35 3.38
CA ASP A 73 0.43 0.35 2.11
C ASP A 73 1.11 -0.34 0.93
N ALA A 74 2.33 -0.85 1.13
CA ALA A 74 3.05 -1.66 0.15
C ALA A 74 2.25 -2.92 -0.19
N ARG A 75 1.73 -3.63 0.82
CA ARG A 75 0.91 -4.83 0.63
C ARG A 75 -0.41 -4.52 -0.08
N ALA A 76 -1.08 -3.42 0.28
CA ALA A 76 -2.30 -2.97 -0.41
C ALA A 76 -2.02 -2.59 -1.87
N THR A 77 -0.90 -1.92 -2.13
CA THR A 77 -0.46 -1.54 -3.48
C THR A 77 -0.22 -2.79 -4.32
N LEU A 78 0.59 -3.75 -3.84
CA LEU A 78 0.85 -5.00 -4.57
C LEU A 78 -0.44 -5.81 -4.82
N GLY A 79 -1.33 -5.88 -3.82
CA GLY A 79 -2.61 -6.57 -3.93
C GLY A 79 -3.53 -5.98 -5.00
N THR A 80 -3.53 -4.66 -5.16
CA THR A 80 -4.32 -3.95 -6.19
C THR A 80 -3.97 -4.41 -7.61
N TYR A 81 -2.70 -4.74 -7.86
CA TYR A 81 -2.21 -5.21 -9.15
C TYR A 81 -2.15 -6.74 -9.26
N GLY A 82 -2.59 -7.46 -8.23
CA GLY A 82 -2.59 -8.92 -8.20
C GLY A 82 -1.21 -9.53 -7.97
N PHE A 83 -0.23 -8.78 -7.48
CA PHE A 83 1.07 -9.34 -7.10
C PHE A 83 1.01 -10.03 -5.74
N GLY A 84 1.79 -11.11 -5.64
CA GLY A 84 1.97 -11.86 -4.41
C GLY A 84 3.00 -11.20 -3.50
N PHE A 85 2.79 -11.35 -2.21
CA PHE A 85 3.77 -10.92 -1.20
C PHE A 85 4.67 -12.11 -0.86
N GLY A 86 5.95 -12.03 -1.25
CA GLY A 86 6.91 -13.12 -1.14
C GLY A 86 7.72 -13.08 0.15
N VAL A 87 9.03 -13.27 0.01
CA VAL A 87 9.98 -13.31 1.14
C VAL A 87 10.19 -11.91 1.70
N GLN A 88 10.25 -11.83 3.03
CA GLN A 88 10.58 -10.61 3.76
C GLN A 88 11.98 -10.71 4.33
N HIS A 89 12.76 -9.66 4.08
CA HIS A 89 14.07 -9.45 4.67
C HIS A 89 14.03 -8.23 5.56
N PHE A 90 14.80 -8.24 6.65
CA PHE A 90 14.96 -7.09 7.52
C PHE A 90 16.35 -6.50 7.34
N VAL A 91 16.41 -5.17 7.21
CA VAL A 91 17.65 -4.41 7.08
C VAL A 91 17.69 -3.39 8.20
N ILE A 92 18.80 -3.31 8.92
CA ILE A 92 18.94 -2.40 10.05
C ILE A 92 19.16 -0.98 9.51
N ASP A 93 18.28 -0.04 9.92
CA ASP A 93 18.45 1.40 9.66
C ASP A 93 19.13 2.05 10.85
N HIS A 94 20.44 2.28 10.76
CA HIS A 94 21.20 2.92 11.84
C HIS A 94 20.83 4.39 12.08
N ILE A 95 20.07 5.01 11.17
CA ILE A 95 19.63 6.42 11.26
C ILE A 95 18.20 6.50 11.83
N CYS A 96 17.48 5.37 11.90
CA CYS A 96 16.13 5.25 12.48
C CYS A 96 15.05 6.14 11.84
N ASN A 97 15.25 6.61 10.61
CA ASN A 97 14.30 7.51 9.96
C ASN A 97 13.19 6.76 9.21
N ASN A 98 13.43 5.52 8.80
CA ASN A 98 12.53 4.81 7.87
C ASN A 98 11.96 3.51 8.44
N ILE A 99 11.96 3.35 9.77
CA ILE A 99 11.58 2.09 10.43
C ILE A 99 10.17 1.65 10.03
N GLY A 100 10.04 0.41 9.55
CA GLY A 100 8.77 -0.16 9.10
C GLY A 100 8.38 0.20 7.66
N GLU A 101 9.27 0.87 6.92
CA GLU A 101 9.11 1.15 5.50
C GLU A 101 9.90 0.18 4.64
N VAL A 102 9.50 0.02 3.39
CA VAL A 102 10.18 -0.83 2.42
C VAL A 102 11.48 -0.16 1.98
N ALA A 103 12.60 -0.78 2.33
CA ALA A 103 13.95 -0.38 1.94
C ALA A 103 14.26 -0.71 0.48
N ARG A 104 13.79 -1.88 0.03
CA ARG A 104 14.05 -2.42 -1.31
C ARG A 104 12.94 -3.38 -1.70
N GLN A 105 12.73 -3.53 -3.00
CA GLN A 105 11.88 -4.56 -3.59
C GLN A 105 12.63 -5.31 -4.70
N LYS A 106 12.23 -6.58 -4.92
CA LYS A 106 12.66 -7.39 -6.05
C LYS A 106 11.48 -8.24 -6.54
N PRO A 107 11.07 -8.14 -7.81
CA PRO A 107 11.62 -7.29 -8.87
C PRO A 107 11.57 -5.79 -8.56
N ALA A 108 12.50 -5.02 -9.14
CA ALA A 108 12.50 -3.56 -9.04
C ALA A 108 11.24 -2.97 -9.72
N SER A 109 10.89 -1.73 -9.37
CA SER A 109 9.81 -1.02 -10.04
C SER A 109 10.10 -0.91 -11.54
N THR A 110 9.08 -1.17 -12.36
CA THR A 110 9.16 -1.03 -13.82
C THR A 110 8.24 0.08 -14.33
N VAL A 111 7.60 0.83 -13.42
CA VAL A 111 6.81 1.99 -13.77
C VAL A 111 7.71 3.04 -14.43
N GLY A 112 7.40 3.38 -15.68
CA GLY A 112 8.18 4.34 -16.45
C GLY A 112 9.52 3.82 -16.99
N SER A 113 9.83 2.53 -16.82
CA SER A 113 11.03 1.94 -17.41
C SER A 113 10.91 1.82 -18.93
N ASN A 114 12.03 1.97 -19.65
CA ASN A 114 12.12 1.72 -21.09
C ASN A 114 13.31 0.76 -21.35
N PRO A 115 13.08 -0.50 -21.78
CA PRO A 115 11.80 -1.09 -22.15
C PRO A 115 10.85 -1.29 -20.96
N ARG A 116 9.55 -1.31 -21.24
CA ARG A 116 8.53 -1.69 -20.24
C ARG A 116 8.63 -3.19 -19.99
N VAL A 117 8.76 -3.56 -18.72
CA VAL A 117 8.80 -4.96 -18.30
C VAL A 117 7.54 -5.26 -17.51
N LEU A 118 6.80 -6.27 -17.96
CA LEU A 118 5.54 -6.71 -17.38
C LEU A 118 5.70 -8.06 -16.72
N TYR A 119 5.06 -8.24 -15.57
CA TYR A 119 5.07 -9.48 -14.81
C TYR A 119 3.66 -10.06 -14.76
N PRO A 120 3.49 -11.38 -14.82
CA PRO A 120 2.18 -12.00 -14.66
C PRO A 120 1.65 -11.76 -13.23
N ALA A 121 0.33 -11.58 -13.11
CA ALA A 121 -0.34 -11.55 -11.82
C ALA A 121 -0.03 -12.85 -11.04
N GLY A 122 0.10 -12.74 -9.72
CA GLY A 122 0.56 -13.81 -8.83
C GLY A 122 2.08 -13.88 -8.66
N THR A 123 2.86 -13.11 -9.44
CA THR A 123 4.32 -12.99 -9.21
C THR A 123 4.61 -12.57 -7.78
N SER A 124 5.45 -13.32 -7.08
CA SER A 124 5.85 -13.02 -5.70
C SER A 124 6.95 -11.97 -5.67
N VAL A 125 6.77 -10.95 -4.85
CA VAL A 125 7.74 -9.87 -4.65
C VAL A 125 8.50 -10.09 -3.35
N GLU A 126 9.83 -10.18 -3.44
CA GLU A 126 10.72 -10.14 -2.28
C GLU A 126 10.86 -8.68 -1.83
N ILE A 127 10.79 -8.45 -0.53
CA ILE A 127 10.91 -7.10 0.04
C ILE A 127 11.91 -7.06 1.18
N TRP A 128 12.58 -5.92 1.32
CA TRP A 128 13.45 -5.59 2.43
C TRP A 128 12.80 -4.47 3.22
N ILE A 129 12.72 -4.62 4.53
CA ILE A 129 12.04 -3.69 5.43
C ILE A 129 13.06 -3.13 6.41
N TRP A 130 13.02 -1.82 6.61
CA TRP A 130 13.86 -1.17 7.62
C TRP A 130 13.42 -1.57 9.03
N GLN A 131 14.37 -2.02 9.83
CA GLN A 131 14.18 -2.41 11.21
C GLN A 131 15.06 -1.57 12.14
N LEU A 132 14.57 -1.37 13.36
CA LEU A 132 15.27 -0.67 14.41
C LEU A 132 16.57 -1.42 14.78
N PRO A 133 17.70 -0.71 14.94
CA PRO A 133 18.91 -1.32 15.47
C PRO A 133 18.74 -1.75 16.94
N PRO A 134 19.59 -2.68 17.44
CA PRO A 134 19.57 -3.09 18.85
C PRO A 134 20.16 -2.04 19.80
N HIS A 135 20.76 -0.97 19.26
CA HIS A 135 21.29 0.15 20.01
C HIS A 135 20.34 1.36 19.94
N PRO A 136 20.41 2.32 20.87
CA PRO A 136 19.67 3.57 20.78
C PRO A 136 19.92 4.27 19.46
N CYS A 137 18.88 4.91 18.93
CA CYS A 137 19.00 5.80 17.77
C CYS A 137 19.73 7.08 18.19
N PRO A 138 20.56 7.64 17.30
CA PRO A 138 21.22 8.93 17.55
C PRO A 138 20.24 10.10 17.69
#